data_AF-A0A6M1U5H5-F1
#
_entry.id   AF-A0A6M1U5H5-F1
#
_cell.length_a   1.000
_cell.length_b   1.000
_cell.length_c   1.000
_cell.angle_alpha   90.00
_cell.angle_beta   90.00
_cell.angle_gamma   90.00
#
_symmetry.space_group_name_H-M   'P 1'
#
loop_
_entity.id
_entity.type
_entity.pdbx_description
1 polymer ?
#
loop_
_entity_poly.entity_id
_entity_poly.type
_entity_poly.pdbx_seq_one_letter_code
_entity_poly.pdbx_strand_id
1 'polypeptide(L)'
;MDKTLRERGIAAIEYIGGDFARMAVYTTDGRLKITDYPDFVPGQGWPPAQEVVLRSWEEIVRLRDFLNSLQPVAAPVEQQEEEATYLERATA
;
A
#
# COMPACT_ATOMS: atom_id res chain seq x y z
N MET A 1 13.72 -5.41 -19.60
CA MET A 1 14.17 -5.34 -18.20
C MET A 1 15.59 -4.81 -18.17
N ASP A 2 15.82 -3.69 -17.49
CA ASP A 2 17.09 -2.97 -17.52
C ASP A 2 18.23 -3.80 -16.87
N LYS A 3 19.40 -3.82 -17.50
CA LYS A 3 20.59 -4.56 -17.05
C LYS A 3 21.06 -4.06 -15.69
N THR A 4 20.88 -2.77 -15.42
CA THR A 4 21.25 -2.09 -14.18
C THR A 4 20.45 -2.58 -12.96
N LEU A 5 19.17 -2.93 -13.14
CA LEU A 5 18.33 -3.43 -12.05
C LEU A 5 18.73 -4.85 -11.65
N ARG A 6 19.03 -5.70 -12.64
CA ARG A 6 19.49 -7.07 -12.38
C ARG A 6 20.84 -7.10 -11.67
N GLU A 7 21.76 -6.20 -12.01
CA GLU A 7 23.05 -6.05 -11.32
C GLU A 7 22.87 -5.63 -9.85
N ARG A 8 21.77 -4.95 -9.52
CA ARG A 8 21.37 -4.60 -8.14
C ARG A 8 20.55 -5.68 -7.44
N GLY A 9 20.37 -6.85 -8.06
CA GLY A 9 19.55 -7.93 -7.53
C GLY A 9 18.05 -7.63 -7.52
N ILE A 10 17.58 -6.70 -8.34
CA ILE A 10 16.16 -6.31 -8.44
C ILE A 10 15.52 -7.00 -9.63
N ALA A 11 14.45 -7.74 -9.35
CA ALA A 11 13.64 -8.44 -10.32
C ALA A 11 12.45 -7.60 -10.82
N ALA A 12 11.83 -6.81 -9.95
CA ALA A 12 10.75 -5.89 -10.32
C ALA A 12 10.61 -4.76 -9.30
N ILE A 13 10.06 -3.63 -9.75
CA ILE A 13 9.66 -2.51 -8.89
C ILE A 13 8.23 -2.14 -9.28
N GLU A 14 7.37 -1.98 -8.29
CA GLU A 14 6.00 -1.52 -8.47
C GLU A 14 5.72 -0.35 -7.52
N TYR A 15 5.04 0.68 -8.02
CA TYR A 15 4.61 1.83 -7.24
C TYR A 15 3.13 1.64 -6.89
N ILE A 16 2.81 1.65 -5.60
CA ILE A 16 1.50 1.28 -5.05
C ILE A 16 0.86 2.51 -4.40
N GLY A 17 -0.34 2.87 -4.87
CA GLY A 17 -0.96 4.14 -4.54
C GLY A 17 -0.31 5.27 -5.35
N GLY A 18 -1.11 6.24 -5.79
CA GLY A 18 -0.60 7.41 -6.50
C GLY A 18 0.49 8.15 -5.71
N ASP A 19 1.25 8.99 -6.41
CA ASP A 19 2.28 9.86 -5.84
C ASP A 19 3.39 9.18 -5.03
N PHE A 20 3.76 7.94 -5.38
CA PHE A 20 4.88 7.20 -4.76
C PHE A 20 4.67 6.88 -3.26
N ALA A 21 3.43 6.85 -2.78
CA ALA A 21 3.13 6.55 -1.38
C ALA A 21 3.82 5.26 -0.90
N ARG A 22 3.78 4.19 -1.71
CA ARG A 22 4.43 2.93 -1.40
C ARG A 22 5.19 2.37 -2.61
N MET A 23 6.29 1.68 -2.33
CA MET A 23 7.11 0.99 -3.33
C MET A 23 7.27 -0.48 -2.94
N ALA A 24 6.96 -1.38 -3.86
CA ALA A 24 7.25 -2.80 -3.73
C ALA A 24 8.44 -3.17 -4.62
N VAL A 25 9.46 -3.80 -4.04
CA VAL A 25 10.65 -4.27 -4.74
C VAL A 25 10.74 -5.77 -4.60
N TYR A 26 10.60 -6.48 -5.72
CA TYR A 26 10.86 -7.91 -5.79
C TYR A 26 12.32 -8.13 -6.17
N THR A 27 13.06 -8.89 -5.37
CA THR A 27 14.49 -9.14 -5.59
C THR A 27 14.71 -10.52 -6.23
N THR A 28 15.85 -10.69 -6.91
CA THR A 28 16.20 -11.92 -7.61
C THR A 28 16.44 -13.11 -6.68
N ASP A 29 16.62 -12.87 -5.38
CA ASP A 29 16.72 -13.89 -4.34
C ASP A 29 15.33 -14.30 -3.78
N GLY A 30 14.24 -13.81 -4.37
CA GLY A 30 12.87 -14.22 -4.05
C GLY A 30 12.22 -13.45 -2.90
N ARG A 31 12.86 -12.39 -2.39
CA ARG A 31 12.29 -11.55 -1.33
C ARG A 31 11.41 -10.44 -1.92
N LEU A 32 10.42 -10.01 -1.14
CA LEU A 32 9.59 -8.85 -1.43
C LEU A 32 9.79 -7.80 -0.34
N LYS A 33 10.24 -6.62 -0.72
CA LYS A 33 10.32 -5.45 0.17
C LYS A 33 9.20 -4.49 -0.16
N ILE A 34 8.46 -4.04 0.85
CA ILE A 34 7.41 -3.02 0.71
C ILE A 34 7.82 -1.85 1.60
N THR A 35 8.06 -0.70 1.00
CA THR A 35 8.46 0.52 1.69
C THR A 35 7.34 1.55 1.59
N ASP A 36 6.94 2.10 2.74
CA ASP A 36 6.01 3.22 2.85
C ASP A 36 6.79 4.50 3.08
N TYR A 37 6.59 5.48 2.18
CA TYR A 37 7.27 6.78 2.23
C TYR A 37 6.31 7.81 2.80
N PRO A 38 6.40 8.13 4.10
CA PRO A 38 5.50 9.09 4.71
C PRO A 38 5.73 10.50 4.16
N ASP A 39 4.67 11.29 4.14
CA ASP A 39 4.72 12.68 3.72
C ASP A 39 5.62 13.52 4.65
N PHE A 40 6.20 14.58 4.08
CA PHE A 40 6.94 15.58 4.84
C PHE A 40 6.03 16.29 5.84
N VAL A 41 6.47 16.37 7.10
CA VAL A 41 5.78 17.10 8.15
C VAL A 41 6.51 18.42 8.42
N PRO A 42 5.91 19.59 8.13
CA PRO A 42 6.51 20.89 8.42
C PRO A 42 6.94 21.01 9.88
N GLY A 43 8.20 21.39 10.11
CA GLY A 43 8.78 21.52 11.45
C GLY A 43 9.30 20.22 12.08
N GLN A 44 8.89 19.05 11.59
CA GLN A 44 9.41 17.74 12.02
C GLN A 44 10.32 17.09 10.98
N GLY A 45 10.18 17.44 9.69
CA GLY A 45 10.94 16.85 8.61
C GLY A 45 10.27 15.62 8.00
N TRP A 46 11.08 14.74 7.40
CA TRP A 46 10.62 13.47 6.85
C TRP A 46 10.60 12.42 7.96
N PRO A 47 9.44 11.83 8.30
CA PRO A 47 9.40 10.70 9.23
C PRO A 47 10.17 9.51 8.63
N PRO A 48 10.67 8.59 9.47
CA PRO A 48 11.33 7.39 8.97
C PRO A 48 10.35 6.54 8.16
N ALA A 49 10.80 6.09 6.99
CA ALA A 49 10.04 5.14 6.17
C ALA A 49 9.79 3.84 6.94
N GLN A 50 8.60 3.27 6.76
CA GLN A 50 8.30 1.94 7.28
C GLN A 50 8.62 0.91 6.20
N GLU A 51 9.28 -0.18 6.58
CA GLU A 51 9.65 -1.25 5.66
C GLU A 51 9.15 -2.60 6.18
N VAL A 52 8.52 -3.38 5.29
CA VAL A 52 8.17 -4.78 5.51
C VAL A 52 8.97 -5.63 4.52
N VAL A 53 9.65 -6.66 5.02
CA VAL A 53 10.44 -7.59 4.21
C VAL A 53 9.89 -9.00 4.35
N LEU A 54 9.37 -9.54 3.25
CA LEU A 54 8.96 -10.93 3.11
C LEU A 54 10.09 -11.73 2.50
N ARG A 55 10.51 -12.78 3.20
CA ARG A 55 11.77 -13.50 2.95
C ARG A 55 11.63 -14.67 1.98
N SER A 56 10.41 -15.16 1.79
CA SER A 56 10.13 -16.30 0.94
C SER A 56 8.79 -16.19 0.24
N TRP A 57 8.59 -17.03 -0.78
CA TRP A 57 7.34 -17.12 -1.50
C TRP A 57 6.16 -17.49 -0.59
N GLU A 58 6.39 -18.36 0.40
CA GLU A 58 5.36 -18.79 1.35
C GLU A 58 4.87 -17.63 2.23
N GLU A 59 5.75 -16.72 2.63
CA GLU A 59 5.36 -15.51 3.38
C GLU A 59 4.52 -14.57 2.50
N ILE A 60 4.91 -14.40 1.22
CA ILE A 60 4.16 -13.59 0.25
C ILE A 60 2.76 -14.16 0.04
N VAL A 61 2.65 -15.48 -0.18
CA VAL A 61 1.36 -16.17 -0.34
C VAL A 61 0.50 -16.03 0.90
N ARG A 62 1.08 -16.23 2.10
CA ARG A 62 0.34 -16.07 3.36
C ARG A 62 -0.22 -14.66 3.54
N LEU A 63 0.57 -13.62 3.23
CA LEU A 63 0.11 -12.24 3.30
C LEU A 63 -1.03 -11.99 2.30
N ARG A 64 -0.86 -12.42 1.04
CA ARG A 64 -1.89 -12.30 0.01
C ARG A 64 -3.20 -12.97 0.45
N ASP A 65 -3.12 -14.19 0.92
CA ASP A 65 -4.30 -14.97 1.31
C ASP A 65 -4.99 -14.35 2.53
N PHE A 66 -4.22 -13.85 3.50
CA PHE A 66 -4.74 -13.07 4.61
C PHE A 66 -5.48 -11.81 4.13
N LEU A 67 -4.86 -10.98 3.30
CA LEU A 67 -5.47 -9.76 2.78
C LEU A 67 -6.75 -10.04 1.98
N ASN A 68 -6.75 -11.10 1.16
CA ASN A 68 -7.93 -11.52 0.39
C ASN A 68 -9.04 -12.13 1.25
N SER A 69 -8.72 -12.57 2.48
CA SER A 69 -9.71 -13.08 3.44
C SER A 69 -10.38 -11.99 4.26
N LEU A 70 -9.86 -10.75 4.22
CA LEU A 70 -10.45 -9.63 4.95
C LEU A 70 -11.83 -9.33 4.38
N GLN A 71 -12.84 -9.32 5.25
CA GLN A 71 -14.18 -8.86 4.90
C GLN A 71 -14.28 -7.34 5.11
N PRO A 72 -15.01 -6.61 4.25
CA PRO A 72 -15.32 -5.21 4.50
C PRO A 72 -15.97 -5.06 5.88
N VAL A 73 -15.40 -4.21 6.72
CA VAL A 73 -16.09 -3.78 7.94
C VAL A 73 -17.13 -2.76 7.50
N ALA A 74 -18.40 -2.99 7.79
CA ALA A 74 -19.45 -2.00 7.52
C ALA A 74 -19.06 -0.67 8.18
N ALA A 75 -19.12 0.42 7.42
CA ALA A 75 -18.89 1.74 7.98
C ALA A 75 -19.84 1.99 9.17
N PRO A 76 -19.39 2.68 10.23
CA PRO A 76 -20.26 3.07 11.33
C PRO A 76 -21.51 3.77 10.77
N VAL A 77 -22.68 3.39 11.27
CA VAL A 77 -24.00 3.83 10.79
C VAL A 77 -24.14 5.37 10.77
N GLU A 78 -23.36 6.09 11.58
CA GLU A 78 -23.33 7.55 11.61
C GLU A 78 -22.93 8.22 10.28
N GLN A 79 -22.21 7.52 9.39
CA GLN A 79 -21.86 8.07 8.06
C GLN A 79 -22.96 7.89 6.99
N GLN A 80 -23.97 7.05 7.24
CA GLN A 80 -25.05 6.79 6.27
C GLN A 80 -26.14 7.87 6.30
N GLU A 81 -26.29 8.59 7.42
CA GLU A 81 -27.31 9.65 7.55
C GLU A 81 -26.90 10.96 6.84
N GLU A 82 -25.59 11.25 6.76
CA GLU A 82 -25.12 12.44 6.04
C GLU A 82 -25.37 12.33 4.52
N GLU A 83 -25.07 11.19 3.88
CA GLU A 83 -25.29 11.02 2.44
C GLU A 83 -26.77 11.09 2.02
N ALA A 84 -27.69 10.55 2.83
CA ALA A 84 -29.13 10.64 2.56
C ALA A 84 -29.63 12.10 2.58
N THR A 85 -29.10 12.92 3.49
CA THR A 85 -29.51 14.32 3.65
C THR A 85 -29.03 15.20 2.48
N TYR A 86 -27.88 14.89 1.87
CA TYR A 86 -27.38 15.62 0.69
C TYR A 86 -28.16 15.31 -0.59
N LEU A 87 -28.64 14.06 -0.76
CA LEU A 87 -29.42 13.65 -1.93
C LEU A 87 -30.83 14.27 -1.96
N GLU A 88 -31.50 14.40 -0.81
CA GLU A 88 -32.79 15.10 -0.73
C GLU A 88 -32.67 16.59 -1.04
N ARG A 89 -31.56 17.23 -0.66
CA ARG A 89 -31.32 18.66 -0.94
C ARG A 89 -30.94 18.96 -2.39
N ALA A 90 -30.35 18.00 -3.10
CA ALA A 90 -29.97 18.16 -4.50
C ALA A 90 -31.11 17.89 -5.50
N THR A 91 -32.25 17.38 -5.02
CA THR A 91 -33.41 17.00 -5.83
C THR A 91 -34.69 17.79 -5.52
N ALA A 92 -34.64 18.74 -4.57
CA ALA A 92 -35.73 19.63 -4.18
C ALA A 92 -35.67 21.01 -4.88
#